data_AF-A0A370QL86-F1
#
_entry.id   AF-A0A370QL86-F1
#
_cell.length_a   1.000
_cell.length_b   1.000
_cell.length_c   1.000
_cell.angle_alpha   90.00
_cell.angle_beta   90.00
_cell.angle_gamma   90.00
#
_symmetry.space_group_name_H-M   'P 1'
#
loop_
_entity.id
_entity.type
_entity.pdbx_description
1 polymer ?
#
loop_
_entity_poly.entity_id
_entity_poly.type
_entity_poly.pdbx_seq_one_letter_code
_entity_poly.pdbx_strand_id
1 'polypeptide(L)' 'MIYLNFTDLNEETQERLLANSKEDVKRNYGKDIMDYATQHNTNLDEMLDEEAMRNLYSYTYVFNI' A
#
# COMPACT_ATOMS: atom_id res chain seq x y z
N MET A 1 8.49 -12.60 19.13
CA MET A 1 8.19 -11.60 18.09
C MET A 1 6.86 -10.96 18.46
N ILE A 2 6.82 -9.62 18.55
CA ILE A 2 5.57 -8.89 18.78
C ILE A 2 4.96 -8.67 17.40
N TYR A 3 3.73 -9.12 17.21
CA TYR A 3 2.96 -8.91 15.99
C TYR A 3 2.09 -7.68 16.21
N LEU A 4 2.40 -6.59 15.51
CA LEU A 4 1.59 -5.38 15.49
C LEU A 4 0.88 -5.31 14.14
N ASN A 5 -0.41 -5.00 14.17
CA ASN A 5 -1.15 -4.65 12.97
C ASN A 5 -0.91 -3.18 12.64
N PHE A 6 -1.16 -2.80 11.38
CA PHE A 6 -1.09 -1.41 10.94
C PHE A 6 -1.89 -0.46 11.85
N THR A 7 -3.08 -0.90 12.29
CA THR A 7 -3.97 -0.16 13.18
C THR A 7 -3.46 0.02 14.60
N ASP A 8 -2.47 -0.78 15.01
CA ASP A 8 -1.86 -0.71 16.34
C ASP A 8 -0.72 0.33 16.40
N LEU A 9 -0.35 0.91 15.24
CA LEU A 9 0.71 1.91 15.11
C LEU A 9 0.16 3.33 15.35
N ASN A 10 1.03 4.27 15.75
CA ASN A 10 0.64 5.67 15.84
C ASN A 10 0.38 6.27 14.44
N GLU A 11 -0.41 7.36 14.38
CA GLU A 11 -0.85 8.00 13.13
C GLU A 11 0.30 8.42 12.23
N GLU A 12 1.36 9.03 12.78
CA GLU A 12 2.56 9.42 12.02
C GLU A 12 3.24 8.21 11.35
N THR A 13 3.33 7.08 12.06
CA THR A 13 3.92 5.84 11.54
C THR A 13 3.01 5.23 10.49
N GLN A 14 1.69 5.27 10.70
CA GLN A 14 0.71 4.83 9.71
C GLN A 14 0.83 5.64 8.42
N GLU A 15 0.86 6.97 8.48
CA GLU A 15 1.01 7.84 7.30
C GLU A 15 2.32 7.55 6.55
N ARG A 16 3.42 7.41 7.28
CA ARG A 16 4.74 7.16 6.69
C ARG A 16 4.80 5.79 6.01
N LEU A 17 4.21 4.77 6.61
CA LEU A 17 4.07 3.44 5.98
C LEU A 17 3.16 3.50 4.75
N LEU A 18 2.08 4.29 4.82
CA LEU A 18 1.14 4.44 3.71
C LEU A 18 1.78 5.12 2.49
N ALA A 19 2.60 6.15 2.73
CA ALA A 19 3.41 6.78 1.69
C ALA A 19 4.39 5.80 1.04
N ASN A 20 5.14 5.04 1.86
CA ASN A 20 6.09 4.03 1.35
C ASN A 20 5.37 2.93 0.55
N SER A 21 4.23 2.44 1.03
CA SER A 21 3.43 1.42 0.32
C SER A 21 2.95 1.94 -1.03
N LYS A 22 2.47 3.19 -1.12
CA LYS A 22 2.09 3.81 -2.39
C LYS A 22 3.26 3.85 -3.37
N GLU A 23 4.46 4.18 -2.92
CA GLU A 23 5.65 4.18 -3.78
C GLU A 23 6.03 2.77 -4.25
N ASP A 24 5.99 1.78 -3.36
CA ASP A 24 6.29 0.39 -3.72
C ASP A 24 5.25 -0.21 -4.67
N VAL A 25 3.96 0.08 -4.48
CA VAL A 25 2.91 -0.34 -5.42
C VAL A 25 3.09 0.33 -6.77
N LYS A 26 3.40 1.64 -6.81
CA LYS A 26 3.73 2.32 -8.07
C LYS A 26 4.96 1.71 -8.76
N ARG A 27 6.00 1.36 -8.00
CA ARG A 27 7.22 0.77 -8.57
C ARG A 27 7.02 -0.65 -9.10
N ASN A 28 6.30 -1.48 -8.35
CA ASN A 28 6.14 -2.90 -8.67
C ASN A 28 4.97 -3.19 -9.61
N TYR A 29 3.87 -2.43 -9.48
CA TYR A 29 2.61 -2.68 -10.16
C TYR A 29 2.08 -1.48 -10.95
N GLY A 30 2.71 -0.31 -10.86
CA GLY A 30 2.18 0.92 -11.47
C GLY A 30 1.94 0.82 -12.97
N LYS A 31 2.76 0.05 -13.69
CA LYS A 31 2.55 -0.21 -15.12
C LYS A 31 1.31 -1.07 -15.36
N ASP A 32 1.18 -2.18 -14.63
CA ASP A 32 0.06 -3.12 -14.80
C ASP A 32 -1.28 -2.47 -14.41
N ILE A 33 -1.29 -1.66 -13.34
CA ILE A 33 -2.48 -0.92 -12.92
C ILE A 33 -2.83 0.14 -13.97
N MET A 34 -1.85 0.84 -14.55
CA MET A 34 -2.09 1.83 -15.60
C MET A 34 -2.63 1.19 -16.88
N ASP A 35 -2.07 0.05 -17.29
CA ASP A 35 -2.54 -0.71 -18.45
C ASP A 35 -3.97 -1.22 -18.21
N TYR A 36 -4.28 -1.73 -17.01
CA TYR A 36 -5.62 -2.18 -16.64
C TYR A 36 -6.63 -1.02 -16.58
N ALA A 37 -6.29 0.08 -15.92
CA ALA A 37 -7.15 1.25 -15.81
C ALA A 37 -7.48 1.85 -17.20
N THR A 38 -6.50 1.84 -18.11
CA THR A 38 -6.68 2.28 -19.50
C THR A 38 -7.57 1.33 -20.28
N GLN A 39 -7.41 0.01 -20.12
CA GLN A 39 -8.25 -1.00 -20.80
C GLN A 39 -9.70 -1.01 -20.30
N HIS A 40 -9.90 -0.79 -19.00
CA HIS A 40 -11.20 -0.88 -18.33
C HIS A 40 -11.85 0.48 -18.06
N ASN A 41 -11.23 1.57 -18.52
CA ASN A 41 -11.68 2.95 -18.35
C ASN A 41 -12.01 3.28 -16.88
N THR A 42 -11.17 2.78 -15.98
CA THR A 42 -11.33 2.84 -14.52
C THR A 42 -10.40 3.90 -13.92
N ASN A 43 -10.72 4.41 -12.73
CA ASN A 43 -9.90 5.42 -12.07
C ASN A 43 -8.59 4.82 -11.54
N LEU A 44 -7.47 5.18 -12.19
CA LEU A 44 -6.13 4.73 -11.82
C LEU A 44 -5.74 5.11 -10.39
N ASP A 45 -6.16 6.29 -9.93
CA ASP A 45 -5.81 6.80 -8.61
C ASP A 45 -6.50 5.98 -7.51
N GLU A 46 -7.77 5.67 -7.70
CA GLU A 46 -8.56 4.82 -6.81
C GLU A 46 -7.99 3.40 -6.71
N MET A 47 -7.60 2.81 -7.85
CA MET A 47 -6.97 1.47 -7.86
C MET A 47 -5.61 1.44 -7.15
N LEU A 48 -4.80 2.49 -7.28
CA LEU A 48 -3.53 2.59 -6.57
C LEU A 48 -3.73 2.69 -5.06
N ASP A 49 -4.76 3.41 -4.63
CA ASP A 49 -5.07 3.61 -3.22
C ASP A 49 -5.60 2.32 -2.57
N GLU A 50 -6.50 1.62 -3.25
CA GLU A 50 -7.00 0.31 -2.80
C GLU A 50 -5.86 -0.70 -2.67
N GLU A 51 -4.98 -0.80 -3.67
CA GLU A 51 -3.92 -1.80 -3.64
C GLU A 51 -2.80 -1.44 -2.65
N ALA A 52 -2.51 -0.15 -2.46
CA ALA A 52 -1.61 0.31 -1.40
C ALA A 52 -2.14 0.00 0.00
N MET A 53 -3.44 0.19 0.25
CA MET A 53 -4.09 -0.19 1.51
C MET A 53 -4.06 -1.69 1.71
N ARG A 54 -4.43 -2.47 0.69
CA ARG A 54 -4.45 -3.93 0.75
C ARG A 54 -3.07 -4.50 1.08
N ASN A 55 -2.04 -3.95 0.46
CA ASN A 55 -0.64 -4.30 0.73
C ASN A 55 -0.29 -4.05 2.22
N LEU A 56 -0.66 -2.90 2.78
CA LEU A 56 -0.43 -2.55 4.19
C LEU A 56 -1.16 -3.44 5.19
N TYR A 57 -2.42 -3.81 4.90
CA TYR A 57 -3.21 -4.70 5.76
C TYR A 57 -2.76 -6.16 5.66
N SER A 58 -2.11 -6.54 4.56
CA SER A 58 -1.54 -7.89 4.37
C SER A 58 -0.13 -8.04 4.95
N TYR A 59 0.52 -6.94 5.33
CA TYR A 59 1.89 -6.95 5.87
C TYR A 59 1.92 -7.36 7.35
N THR A 60 2.75 -8.34 7.67
CA THR A 60 3.13 -8.64 9.06
C THR A 60 4.39 -7.84 9.39
N TYR A 61 4.27 -6.78 10.19
CA TYR A 61 5.39 -5.91 10.52
C TYR A 61 6.31 -6.60 11.54
N VAL A 62 7.58 -6.77 11.17
CA VAL A 62 8.63 -7.27 12.06
C VAL A 62 9.62 -6.13 12.29
N PHE A 63 9.62 -5.60 13.51
CA PHE A 63 10.60 -4.59 13.94
C PHE A 63 11.81 -5.31 14.53
N ASN A 64 13.01 -4.97 14.03
CA ASN A 64 14.25 -5.27 14.73
C ASN A 64 14.46 -4.20 15.79
N ILE A 65 14.44 -4.60 17.06
CA ILE A 65 14.75 -3.75 18.24
C ILE A 65 16.22 -3.93 18.57
#